data_AF-A0A2C6KH04-F1
#
_entry.id   AF-A0A2C6KH04-F1
#
_cell.length_a   1.000
_cell.length_b   1.000
_cell.length_c   1.000
_cell.angle_alpha   90.00
_cell.angle_beta   90.00
_cell.angle_gamma   90.00
#
_symmetry.space_group_name_H-M   'P 1'
#
loop_
_entity.id
_entity.type
_entity.pdbx_description
1 polymer ?
#
loop_
_entity_poly.entity_id
_entity_poly.type
_entity_poly.pdbx_seq_one_letter_code
_entity_poly.pdbx_strand_id
1 'polypeptide(L)' 'MVRELFVMAREHAPSIIFMDEIDSIGSQRTEGEHGDSEVQRTMMELLNQLDGFESTQNIK' A
#
# COMPACT_ATOMS: atom_id res chain seq x y z
N MET A 1 7.21 -5.41 -5.32
CA MET A 1 6.13 -6.28 -4.79
C MET A 1 4.79 -5.56 -4.76
N VAL A 2 4.67 -4.44 -4.04
CA VAL A 2 3.42 -3.66 -3.95
C VAL A 2 2.92 -3.23 -5.33
N ARG A 3 3.81 -2.70 -6.19
CA ARG A 3 3.45 -2.32 -7.56
C ARG A 3 2.86 -3.45 -8.40
N GLU A 4 3.40 -4.66 -8.33
CA GLU A 4 2.94 -5.80 -9.12
C GLU A 4 1.55 -6.25 -8.69
N LEU A 5 1.25 -6.26 -7.39
CA LEU A 5 -0.08 -6.56 -6.84
C LEU A 5 -1.14 -5.64 -7.46
N PHE A 6 -0.86 -4.34 -7.51
CA PHE A 6 -1.78 -3.34 -8.05
C PHE A 6 -1.88 -3.36 -9.59
N VAL A 7 -0.83 -3.79 -10.30
CA VAL A 7 -0.92 -4.04 -11.75
C VAL A 7 -1.83 -5.23 -12.02
N MET A 8 -1.64 -6.35 -11.32
CA MET A 8 -2.48 -7.54 -11.44
C MET A 8 -3.96 -7.24 -11.11
N ALA A 9 -4.22 -6.48 -10.04
CA ALA A 9 -5.59 -6.10 -9.68
C ALA A 9 -6.27 -5.20 -10.73
N ARG A 10 -5.50 -4.36 -11.44
CA ARG A 10 -6.01 -3.55 -12.56
C ARG A 10 -6.32 -4.38 -13.80
N GLU A 11 -5.46 -5.34 -14.13
CA GLU A 11 -5.70 -6.25 -15.25
C GLU A 11 -6.94 -7.13 -15.03
N HIS A 12 -7.28 -7.43 -13.78
CA HIS A 12 -8.43 -8.25 -13.38
C HIS A 12 -9.59 -7.42 -12.83
N ALA A 13 -9.69 -6.13 -13.17
CA ALA A 13 -10.79 -5.29 -12.73
C ALA A 13 -12.15 -5.85 -13.23
N PRO A 14 -13.21 -5.91 -12.39
CA PRO A 14 -13.28 -5.41 -11.01
C PRO A 14 -12.66 -6.38 -9.99
N SER A 15 -11.83 -5.85 -9.09
CA SER A 15 -11.11 -6.63 -8.07
C SER A 15 -11.14 -5.90 -6.72
N ILE A 16 -11.07 -6.66 -5.63
CA ILE A 16 -10.99 -6.18 -4.24
C ILE A 16 -9.65 -6.61 -3.66
N ILE A 17 -8.89 -5.67 -3.10
CA ILE A 17 -7.63 -5.95 -2.41
C ILE A 17 -7.89 -5.88 -0.90
N PHE A 18 -7.86 -7.03 -0.23
CA PHE A 18 -7.96 -7.09 1.23
C PHE A 18 -6.58 -6.98 1.86
N MET A 19 -6.40 -6.02 2.77
CA MET A 19 -5.19 -5.86 3.58
C MET A 19 -5.53 -6.19 5.02
N ASP A 20 -4.98 -7.29 5.53
CA ASP A 20 -5.08 -7.67 6.93
C ASP A 20 -3.87 -7.13 7.71
N GLU A 21 -4.04 -6.86 9.01
CA GLU A 21 -2.98 -6.38 9.91
C GLU A 21 -2.17 -5.18 9.37
N ILE A 22 -2.84 -4.22 8.71
CA ILE A 22 -2.17 -3.04 8.13
C ILE A 22 -1.48 -2.14 9.18
N ASP A 23 -1.87 -2.27 10.44
CA ASP A 23 -1.23 -1.63 11.58
C ASP A 23 0.19 -2.16 11.83
N SER A 24 0.49 -3.40 11.44
CA SER A 24 1.84 -3.99 11.52
C SER A 24 2.87 -3.26 10.63
N ILE A 25 2.43 -2.63 9.53
CA ILE A 25 3.29 -1.80 8.66
C ILE A 25 3.21 -0.30 9.00
N GLY A 26 2.32 0.07 9.92
CA GLY A 26 1.96 1.45 10.24
C GLY A 26 2.33 1.89 11.66
N SER A 27 3.30 1.22 12.29
CA SER A 27 3.76 1.55 13.66
C SER A 27 4.00 3.06 13.81
N GLN A 28 3.53 3.63 14.94
CA GLN A 28 3.67 5.07 15.21
C GLN A 28 5.13 5.46 15.03
N ARG A 29 5.36 6.55 14.28
CA ARG A 29 6.68 7.13 14.08
C ARG A 29 7.18 7.64 15.43
N THR A 30 7.83 6.79 16.21
CA THR A 30 8.47 7.21 17.46
C THR A 30 9.66 8.07 17.07
N GLU A 31 9.56 9.37 17.30
CA GLU A 31 10.62 10.35 17.06
C GLU A 31 11.87 9.95 17.87
N GLY A 32 12.78 9.17 17.29
CA GLY A 32 14.06 8.86 17.94
C GLY A 32 14.73 7.55 17.54
N GLU A 33 14.01 6.56 17.03
CA GLU A 33 14.64 5.29 16.66
C GLU A 33 14.86 5.20 15.15
N HIS A 34 16.11 4.98 14.75
CA HIS A 34 16.52 4.50 13.42
C HIS A 34 15.99 3.08 13.11
N GLY A 35 14.85 2.71 13.68
CA GLY A 35 14.18 1.45 13.49
C GLY A 35 13.21 1.56 12.34
N ASP A 36 13.61 0.97 11.21
CA ASP A 36 12.74 0.45 10.17
C ASP A 36 12.45 1.34 8.93
N SER A 37 13.54 1.76 8.27
CA SER A 37 13.53 2.39 6.94
C SER A 37 12.79 1.54 5.87
N GLU A 38 12.76 0.22 6.02
CA GLU A 38 12.17 -0.69 5.03
C GLU A 38 10.65 -0.75 5.13
N VAL A 39 10.10 -0.84 6.35
CA VAL A 39 8.66 -0.74 6.59
C VAL A 39 8.12 0.62 6.15
N GLN A 40 8.83 1.70 6.50
CA GLN A 40 8.43 3.05 6.07
C GLN A 40 8.46 3.21 4.54
N ARG A 41 9.44 2.61 3.85
CA ARG A 41 9.52 2.61 2.39
C ARG A 41 8.35 1.84 1.77
N THR A 42 8.05 0.66 2.31
CA THR A 42 6.92 -0.17 1.85
C THR A 42 5.59 0.56 2.02
N MET A 43 5.39 1.25 3.15
CA MET A 43 4.20 2.07 3.40
C MET A 43 4.10 3.25 2.42
N MET A 44 5.20 3.94 2.13
CA MET A 44 5.20 5.02 1.13
C MET A 44 4.91 4.52 -0.28
N GLU A 45 5.41 3.34 -0.64
CA GLU A 45 5.12 2.72 -1.95
C GLU A 45 3.64 2.33 -2.06
N LEU A 46 3.05 1.78 -0.98
CA LEU A 46 1.61 1.49 -0.88
C LEU A 46 0.77 2.75 -1.06
N LEU A 47 1.10 3.83 -0.34
CA LEU A 47 0.38 5.11 -0.45
C LEU A 47 0.49 5.72 -1.84
N ASN A 48 1.66 5.66 -2.46
CA ASN A 48 1.86 6.17 -3.82
C ASN A 48 1.07 5.35 -4.86
N GLN A 49 1.02 4.02 -4.69
CA GLN A 49 0.14 3.21 -5.54
C GLN A 49 -1.33 3.58 -5.32
N LEU A 50 -1.79 3.74 -4.06
CA LEU A 50 -3.15 4.14 -3.69
C LEU A 50 -3.55 5.53 -4.23
N ASP A 51 -2.67 6.52 -4.17
CA ASP A 51 -2.92 7.89 -4.69
C ASP A 51 -3.01 7.90 -6.22
N GLY A 52 -2.31 6.97 -6.89
CA GLY A 52 -2.44 6.73 -8.33
C GLY A 52 -3.75 6.06 -8.76
N PHE A 53 -4.63 5.66 -7.83
CA PHE A 53 -5.98 5.20 -8.16
C PHE A 53 -6.92 6.39 -8.29
N GLU A 54 -7.06 6.88 -9.52
CA GLU A 54 -8.27 7.66 -9.83
C GLU A 54 -9.50 6.77 -9.54
N SER A 55 -10.45 7.33 -8.79
CA SER A 55 -11.71 6.70 -8.36
C SER A 55 -12.59 6.18 -9.50
N THR A 56 -12.18 6.39 -10.75
CA THR A 56 -12.83 5.95 -11.99
C THR A 56 -12.57 4.48 -12.32
N GLN A 57 -11.60 3.81 -11.67
CA GLN A 57 -11.16 2.45 -12.04
C GLN A 57 -11.96 1.28 -11.41
N ASN A 58 -13.05 1.52 -10.66
CA ASN A 58 -13.91 0.46 -10.07
C ASN A 58 -13.17 -0.59 -9.20
N ILE A 59 -12.06 -0.20 -8.58
CA ILE A 59 -11.36 -1.02 -7.58
C ILE A 59 -11.83 -0.52 -6.22
N LYS A 60 -12.39 -1.42 -5.40
CA LYS A 60 -12.99 -1.12 -4.10
C LYS A 60 -12.24 -1.82 -2.97
#